data_AF-A0A1J1DW01-F1
#
_entry.id   AF-A0A1J1DW01-F1
#
_cell.length_a   1.000
_cell.length_b   1.000
_cell.length_c   1.000
_cell.angle_alpha   90.00
_cell.angle_beta   90.00
_cell.angle_gamma   90.00
#
_symmetry.space_group_name_H-M   'P 1'
#
loop_
_entity.id
_entity.type
_entity.pdbx_description
1 polymer ?
#
loop_
_entity_poly.entity_id
_entity_poly.type
_entity_poly.pdbx_seq_one_letter_code
_entity_poly.pdbx_strand_id
1 'polypeptide(L)' 'MIENINGKIRKHTKNKLSFPTDDAVIKSTFLALGEATKKMVYAYTELGNNPESIFNYF' A
#
# COMPACT_ATOMS: atom_id res chain seq x y z
N MET A 1 7.54 7.75 2.98
CA MET A 1 6.66 6.74 3.63
C MET A 1 5.17 6.97 3.34
N ILE A 2 4.59 8.11 3.72
CA ILE A 2 3.16 8.42 3.48
C ILE A 2 2.84 8.49 1.98
N GLU A 3 3.70 9.13 1.17
CA GLU A 3 3.44 9.27 -0.27
C GLU A 3 3.46 7.94 -1.03
N ASN A 4 4.26 6.98 -0.58
CA ASN A 4 4.25 5.62 -1.15
C ASN A 4 2.90 4.92 -0.92
N ILE A 5 2.30 5.09 0.26
CA ILE A 5 0.96 4.55 0.56
C ILE A 5 -0.09 5.27 -0.31
N ASN A 6 -0.02 6.60 -0.42
CA ASN A 6 -0.92 7.37 -1.26
C ASN A 6 -0.81 6.97 -2.74
N GLY A 7 0.40 6.69 -3.23
CA GLY A 7 0.64 6.21 -4.59
C GLY A 7 0.02 4.84 -4.86
N LYS A 8 0.08 3.92 -3.88
CA LYS A 8 -0.58 2.61 -3.98
C LYS A 8 -2.10 2.70 -3.99
N ILE A 9 -2.67 3.53 -3.12
CA ILE A 9 -4.12 3.77 -3.12
C ILE A 9 -4.56 4.34 -4.47
N ARG A 10 -3.87 5.37 -4.97
CA ARG A 10 -4.13 5.94 -6.31
C ARG A 10 -4.00 4.90 -7.42
N LYS A 11 -3.00 4.01 -7.37
CA LYS A 11 -2.83 2.93 -8.35
C LYS A 11 -3.99 1.94 -8.33
N HIS A 12 -4.48 1.56 -7.16
CA HIS A 12 -5.59 0.60 -7.00
C HIS A 12 -6.95 1.21 -7.33
N THR A 13 -7.11 2.53 -7.20
CA THR A 13 -8.36 3.23 -7.53
C THR A 13 -8.37 3.87 -8.92
N LYS A 14 -7.24 3.89 -9.66
CA LYS A 14 -7.13 4.60 -10.96
C LYS A 14 -8.19 4.21 -12.00
N ASN A 15 -8.65 2.96 -11.98
CA ASN A 15 -9.63 2.42 -12.92
C ASN A 15 -11.06 2.41 -12.34
N LYS A 16 -11.26 2.98 -11.15
CA LYS A 16 -12.51 2.99 -10.38
C LYS A 16 -12.93 4.45 -10.15
N LEU A 17 -13.46 5.08 -11.20
CA LEU A 17 -13.90 6.49 -11.15
C LEU A 17 -15.11 6.71 -10.22
N SER A 18 -15.90 5.65 -9.99
CA SER A 18 -16.96 5.63 -9.00
C SER A 18 -17.06 4.24 -8.36
N PHE A 19 -17.56 4.21 -7.14
CA PHE A 19 -17.89 2.98 -6.43
C PHE A 19 -19.40 2.90 -6.27
N PRO A 20 -20.01 1.71 -6.44
CA PRO A 20 -21.46 1.56 -6.37
C PRO A 20 -22.02 1.72 -4.94
N THR A 21 -21.19 1.50 -3.92
CA THR A 21 -21.53 1.65 -2.50
C THR A 21 -20.28 2.01 -1.68
N ASP A 22 -20.47 2.57 -0.49
CA ASP A 22 -19.38 2.88 0.45
C ASP A 22 -18.60 1.63 0.88
N ASP A 23 -19.29 0.51 1.08
CA ASP A 23 -18.68 -0.79 1.35
C ASP A 23 -17.69 -1.22 0.26
N ALA A 24 -17.99 -0.92 -1.00
CA ALA A 24 -17.10 -1.23 -2.11
C ALA A 24 -15.82 -0.39 -2.06
N VAL A 25 -15.92 0.88 -1.63
CA VAL A 25 -14.76 1.74 -1.39
C VAL A 25 -13.88 1.14 -0.29
N ILE A 26 -14.47 0.82 0.87
CA ILE A 26 -13.76 0.31 2.05
C ILE A 26 -13.05 -1.01 1.73
N LYS A 27 -13.71 -1.94 1.05
CA LYS A 27 -13.09 -3.21 0.65
C LYS A 27 -11.90 -2.98 -0.30
N SER A 28 -12.03 -2.06 -1.25
CA SER A 28 -10.96 -1.77 -2.20
C SER A 28 -9.72 -1.14 -1.54
N THR A 29 -9.92 -0.21 -0.59
CA THR A 29 -8.83 0.43 0.15
C THR A 29 -8.20 -0.53 1.14
N PHE A 30 -8.98 -1.39 1.79
CA PHE A 30 -8.46 -2.44 2.67
C PHE A 30 -7.53 -3.40 1.92
N LEU A 31 -7.90 -3.84 0.71
CA LEU A 31 -7.06 -4.71 -0.12
C LEU A 31 -5.76 -4.00 -0.55
N ALA A 32 -5.85 -2.73 -0.97
CA ALA A 32 -4.68 -1.94 -1.34
C ALA A 32 -3.68 -1.78 -0.18
N LEU A 33 -4.19 -1.55 1.03
CA LEU A 33 -3.39 -1.46 2.25
C LEU A 33 -2.77 -2.82 2.61
N GLY A 34 -3.53 -3.91 2.52
CA GLY A 34 -3.02 -5.26 2.81
C GLY A 34 -1.87 -5.69 1.89
N GLU A 35 -1.93 -5.36 0.60
CA GLU A 35 -0.81 -5.58 -0.33
C GLU A 35 0.36 -4.64 -0.06
N ALA A 36 0.07 -3.40 0.37
CA ALA A 36 1.10 -2.45 0.73
C ALA A 36 1.92 -2.96 1.92
N THR A 37 1.26 -3.36 3.01
CA THR A 37 1.88 -3.80 4.26
C THR A 37 2.61 -5.13 4.11
N LYS A 38 2.09 -6.10 3.34
CA LYS A 38 2.80 -7.37 3.06
C LYS A 38 4.17 -7.15 2.45
N LYS A 39 4.27 -6.25 1.45
CA LYS A 39 5.56 -5.88 0.85
C LYS A 39 6.48 -5.18 1.83
N MET A 40 5.93 -4.35 2.71
CA MET A 40 6.73 -3.69 3.76
C MET A 40 7.31 -4.73 4.72
N VAL A 41 6.48 -5.64 5.26
CA VAL A 41 6.91 -6.71 6.17
C VAL A 41 8.02 -7.55 5.53
N TYR A 42 7.87 -7.92 4.27
CA TYR A 42 8.90 -8.65 3.52
C TYR A 42 10.23 -7.87 3.45
N ALA A 43 10.17 -6.57 3.16
CA ALA A 43 11.36 -5.71 3.14
C ALA A 43 12.03 -5.62 4.52
N TYR A 44 11.28 -5.49 5.61
CA TYR A 44 11.84 -5.53 6.98
C TYR A 44 12.48 -6.88 7.31
N THR A 45 11.90 -7.99 6.85
CA THR A 45 12.44 -9.33 7.11
C THR A 45 13.71 -9.63 6.29
N GLU A 46 13.82 -9.13 5.06
CA GLU A 46 14.98 -9.38 4.21
C GLU A 46 16.13 -8.38 4.41
N LEU A 47 15.81 -7.11 4.66
CA LEU A 47 16.83 -6.06 4.83
C LEU A 47 17.33 -5.96 6.29
N GLY A 48 16.70 -6.69 7.20
CA GLY A 48 16.97 -6.62 8.64
C GLY A 48 16.49 -5.31 9.28
N ASN A 49 16.65 -5.19 10.60
CA ASN A 49 16.15 -4.06 11.40
C ASN A 49 16.85 -2.70 11.10
N ASN A 50 17.67 -2.57 10.05
CA ASN A 50 18.33 -1.31 9.73
C ASN A 50 17.34 -0.38 8.98
N PRO A 51 16.87 0.72 9.61
CA PRO A 51 15.91 1.64 9.02
C PRO A 51 16.37 2.27 7.70
N GLU A 52 17.68 2.42 7.45
CA GLU A 52 18.21 2.99 6.20
C GLU A 52 17.90 2.14 4.96
N SER A 53 17.87 0.82 5.13
CA SER A 53 17.60 -0.11 4.03
C SER A 53 16.18 0.03 3.47
N ILE A 54 15.22 0.34 4.34
CA ILE A 54 13.80 0.47 4.01
C ILE A 54 13.54 1.72 3.17
N PHE A 55 14.33 2.78 3.35
CA PHE A 55 14.23 3.98 2.50
C PHE A 55 14.70 3.74 1.07
N ASN A 56 15.62 2.79 0.84
CA ASN A 56 16.11 2.45 -0.50
C ASN A 56 15.18 1.50 -1.29
N TYR A 57 14.19 0.91 -0.62
CA TYR A 57 13.26 -0.05 -1.23
C TYR A 57 11.93 0.58 -1.70
N PHE A 58 11.71 1.87 -1.41
CA PHE A 58 10.50 2.62 -1.75
C PHE A 58 10.79 3.83 -2.63
#